data_AF-A0A9P5ZYE6-F1
#
_entry.id   AF-A0A9P5ZYE6-F1
#
_cell.length_a   1.000
_cell.length_b   1.000
_cell.length_c   1.000
_cell.angle_alpha   90.00
_cell.angle_beta   90.00
_cell.angle_gamma   90.00
#
_symmetry.space_group_name_H-M   'P 1'
#
loop_
_entity.id
_entity.type
_entity.pdbx_description
1 polymer ?
#
loop_
_entity_poly.entity_id
_entity_poly.type
_entity_poly.pdbx_seq_one_letter_code
_entity_poly.pdbx_strand_id
1 'polypeptide(L)' 'LNTEQARAFNIVKNHVIAEIEIKSPSQLLMIVNGCGGTGKSALIQAITDTMDELKVSHWLAKTATSGVAATRISGMTLHS' A
#
# COMPACT_ATOMS: atom_id res chain seq x y z
N LEU A 1 2.70 -13.47 0.78
CA LEU A 1 1.49 -12.95 1.48
C LEU A 1 0.63 -14.14 1.88
N ASN A 2 -0.01 -14.13 3.04
CA ASN A 2 -1.06 -15.10 3.37
C ASN A 2 -2.36 -14.78 2.60
N THR A 3 -3.39 -15.62 2.71
CA THR A 3 -4.65 -15.46 1.95
C THR A 3 -5.31 -14.09 2.14
N GLU A 4 -5.40 -13.60 3.37
CA GLU A 4 -6.06 -12.32 3.67
C GLU A 4 -5.22 -11.11 3.22
N GLN A 5 -3.90 -11.18 3.41
CA GLN A 5 -2.97 -10.18 2.88
C GLN A 5 -3.02 -10.15 1.34
N ALA A 6 -3.07 -11.31 0.68
CA ALA A 6 -3.15 -11.42 -0.77
C ALA A 6 -4.48 -10.86 -1.29
N ARG A 7 -5.59 -11.08 -0.58
CA ARG A 7 -6.87 -10.45 -0.89
C ARG A 7 -6.79 -8.93 -0.83
N ALA A 8 -6.27 -8.38 0.28
CA ALA A 8 -6.11 -6.94 0.43
C ALA A 8 -5.18 -6.35 -0.64
N PHE A 9 -4.07 -7.01 -0.91
CA PHE A 9 -3.13 -6.66 -1.96
C PHE A 9 -3.79 -6.61 -3.34
N ASN A 10 -4.58 -7.63 -3.70
CA ASN A 10 -5.24 -7.70 -5.00
C ASN A 10 -6.28 -6.57 -5.18
N ILE A 11 -6.98 -6.15 -4.12
CA ILE A 11 -7.90 -5.00 -4.19
C ILE A 11 -7.13 -3.73 -4.59
N VAL A 12 -6.00 -3.45 -3.92
CA VAL A 12 -5.17 -2.28 -4.22
C VAL A 12 -4.56 -2.39 -5.62
N LYS A 13 -3.97 -3.53 -5.97
CA LYS A 13 -3.35 -3.76 -7.28
C LYS A 13 -4.34 -3.57 -8.42
N ASN A 14 -5.54 -4.15 -8.31
CA ASN A 14 -6.57 -4.03 -9.35
C ASN A 14 -7.05 -2.58 -9.50
N HIS A 15 -7.14 -1.82 -8.40
CA HIS A 15 -7.49 -0.40 -8.45
C HIS A 15 -6.43 0.42 -9.19
N VAL A 16 -5.14 0.21 -8.89
CA VAL A 16 -4.03 0.87 -9.60
C VAL A 16 -4.03 0.53 -11.09
N ILE A 17 -4.23 -0.74 -11.44
CA ILE A 17 -4.32 -1.17 -12.85
C ILE A 17 -5.48 -0.46 -13.56
N ALA A 18 -6.66 -0.38 -12.94
CA ALA A 18 -7.80 0.31 -13.53
C ALA A 18 -7.53 1.81 -13.74
N GLU A 19 -6.80 2.46 -12.83
CA GLU A 19 -6.38 3.86 -12.99
C GLU A 19 -5.40 4.02 -14.16
N ILE A 20 -4.39 3.16 -14.27
CA ILE A 20 -3.43 3.14 -15.39
C ILE A 20 -4.15 2.92 -16.73
N GLU A 21 -5.17 2.08 -16.75
CA GLU A 21 -6.00 1.79 -17.93
C GLU A 21 -7.05 2.88 -18.22
N ILE A 22 -7.04 4.00 -17.49
CA ILE A 22 -7.96 5.14 -17.68
C ILE A 22 -9.43 4.69 -17.59
N LYS A 23 -9.72 3.72 -16.71
CA LYS A 23 -11.08 3.23 -16.44
C LYS A 23 -11.81 4.07 -15.39
N SER A 24 -11.15 5.07 -14.81
CA SER A 24 -11.69 5.98 -13.79
C SER A 24 -12.41 5.23 -12.66
N PRO A 25 -11.74 4.30 -11.97
CA PRO A 25 -12.34 3.61 -10.82
C PRO A 25 -12.76 4.62 -9.74
N SER A 26 -13.83 4.31 -9.00
CA SER A 26 -14.18 5.11 -7.83
C SER A 26 -13.06 5.06 -6.78
N GLN A 27 -12.89 6.16 -6.04
CA GLN A 27 -11.84 6.28 -5.01
C GLN A 27 -11.86 5.10 -4.04
N LEU A 28 -10.73 4.41 -3.92
CA LEU A 28 -10.57 3.32 -2.96
C LEU A 28 -10.19 3.88 -1.59
N LEU A 29 -11.09 3.74 -0.62
CA LEU A 29 -10.83 3.97 0.80
C LEU A 29 -10.83 2.61 1.51
N MET A 30 -9.68 2.22 2.06
CA MET A 30 -9.51 0.90 2.65
C MET A 30 -8.79 0.98 4.01
N ILE A 31 -9.33 0.27 5.00
CA ILE A 31 -8.66 0.02 6.28
C ILE A 31 -8.33 -1.47 6.35
N VAL A 32 -7.05 -1.79 6.57
CA VAL A 32 -6.59 -3.17 6.78
C VAL A 32 -6.29 -3.37 8.26
N ASN A 33 -7.19 -4.07 8.95
CA ASN A 33 -7.06 -4.37 10.37
C ASN A 33 -6.25 -5.65 10.60
N GLY A 34 -5.63 -5.75 11.78
CA GLY A 34 -4.98 -6.96 12.26
C GLY A 34 -4.14 -6.68 13.49
N CYS A 35 -3.97 -7.69 14.34
CA CYS A 35 -3.15 -7.58 15.55
C CYS A 35 -1.68 -7.22 15.24
N GLY A 36 -0.93 -6.77 16.24
CA GLY A 36 0.52 -6.61 16.12
C GLY A 36 1.18 -7.91 15.63
N GLY A 37 2.19 -7.81 14.77
CA GLY A 37 2.93 -8.98 14.28
C GLY A 37 2.26 -9.79 13.15
N THR A 38 1.06 -9.43 12.68
CA THR A 38 0.34 -10.18 11.61
C THR A 38 0.86 -9.91 10.18
N GLY A 39 2.05 -9.34 10.03
CA GLY A 39 2.66 -9.12 8.72
C GLY A 39 2.05 -7.98 7.89
N LYS A 40 1.39 -6.98 8.50
CA LYS A 40 0.90 -5.78 7.78
C LYS A 40 2.02 -5.03 7.04
N SER A 41 3.23 -4.99 7.59
CA SER A 41 4.39 -4.42 6.89
C SER A 41 4.74 -5.18 5.61
N ALA A 42 4.51 -6.50 5.55
CA ALA A 42 4.73 -7.28 4.33
C ALA A 42 3.70 -6.95 3.24
N LEU A 43 2.46 -6.62 3.63
CA LEU A 43 1.46 -6.09 2.70
C LEU A 43 1.88 -4.72 2.12
N ILE A 44 2.35 -3.80 2.97
CA ILE A 44 2.85 -2.48 2.53
C ILE A 44 4.04 -2.65 1.58
N GLN A 45 4.96 -3.58 1.88
CA GLN A 45 6.10 -3.85 1.01
C GLN A 45 5.64 -4.39 -0.35
N ALA A 46 4.74 -5.37 -0.39
CA ALA A 46 4.22 -5.92 -1.65
C ALA A 46 3.52 -4.85 -2.52
N ILE A 47 2.78 -3.93 -1.90
CA ILE A 47 2.18 -2.78 -2.60
C ILE A 47 3.29 -1.87 -3.16
N THR A 48 4.32 -1.58 -2.37
CA THR A 48 5.47 -0.75 -2.80
C THR A 48 6.14 -1.37 -4.02
N ASP A 49 6.51 -2.64 -3.94
CA ASP A 49 7.20 -3.35 -5.02
C ASP A 49 6.35 -3.36 -6.30
N THR A 50 5.03 -3.52 -6.18
CA THR A 50 4.11 -3.48 -7.33
C THR A 50 4.04 -2.10 -7.98
N MET A 51 4.05 -1.02 -7.19
CA MET A 51 4.07 0.34 -7.74
C MET A 51 5.37 0.62 -8.50
N ASP A 52 6.50 0.10 -8.00
CA ASP A 52 7.79 0.17 -8.67
C ASP A 52 7.80 -0.65 -9.98
N GLU A 53 7.30 -1.90 -9.95
CA GLU A 53 7.18 -2.78 -11.12
C GLU A 53 6.29 -2.17 -12.22
N LEU A 54 5.20 -1.51 -11.82
CA LEU A 54 4.30 -0.79 -12.72
C LEU A 54 4.82 0.59 -13.15
N LYS A 55 6.02 0.99 -12.70
CA LYS A 55 6.66 2.30 -12.99
C LYS A 55 5.83 3.51 -12.57
N VAL A 56 5.00 3.36 -11.54
CA VAL A 56 4.14 4.41 -10.96
C VAL A 56 4.48 4.67 -9.49
N SER A 57 5.71 4.39 -9.08
CA SER A 57 6.20 4.59 -7.72
C SER A 57 5.97 6.01 -7.19
N HIS A 58 6.03 7.01 -8.07
CA HIS A 58 5.74 8.41 -7.77
C HIS A 58 4.28 8.69 -7.37
N TRP A 59 3.35 7.74 -7.56
CA TRP A 59 1.95 7.85 -7.09
C TRP A 59 1.80 7.43 -5.63
N LEU A 60 2.79 6.73 -5.05
CA LEU A 60 2.69 6.16 -3.72
C LEU A 60 3.34 7.05 -2.66
N ALA A 61 2.51 7.69 -1.83
CA ALA A 61 2.95 8.29 -0.58
C ALA A 61 2.81 7.29 0.58
N LYS A 62 3.91 7.07 1.32
CA LYS A 62 3.93 6.20 2.51
C LYS A 62 4.13 7.03 3.76
N THR A 63 3.15 6.99 4.67
CA THR A 63 3.16 7.80 5.89
C THR A 63 2.94 6.96 7.14
N ALA A 64 3.51 7.39 8.26
CA ALA A 64 3.19 6.84 9.59
C ALA A 64 3.07 7.96 10.65
N THR A 65 2.52 7.64 11.82
CA THR A 65 2.33 8.62 12.91
C THR A 65 3.58 8.86 13.76
N SER A 66 4.60 8.00 13.65
CA SER A 66 5.88 8.16 14.35
C SER A 66 7.06 7.97 13.40
N GLY A 67 8.20 8.60 13.70
CA GLY A 67 9.42 8.51 12.88
C GLY A 67 9.96 7.08 12.76
N VAL A 68 9.88 6.30 13.85
CA VAL A 68 10.31 4.89 13.85
C VAL A 68 9.44 4.05 12.91
N ALA A 69 8.13 4.26 12.92
CA ALA A 69 7.21 3.54 12.04
C ALA A 69 7.38 3.98 10.57
N ALA A 70 7.58 5.28 10.32
CA ALA A 70 7.81 5.82 8.99
C ALA A 70 9.09 5.24 8.34
N THR A 71 10.18 5.21 9.11
CA THR A 71 11.45 4.62 8.68
C THR A 71 11.27 3.15 8.30
N ARG A 72 10.47 2.39 9.07
CA ARG A 72 10.24 0.96 8.83
C ARG A 72 9.54 0.65 7.50
N ILE A 73 8.80 1.61 6.94
CA ILE A 73 8.12 1.45 5.64
C ILE A 73 8.81 2.25 4.53
N SER A 74 10.01 2.78 4.79
CA SER A 74 10.73 3.71 3.90
C SER A 74 9.82 4.86 3.45
N GLY A 75 9.14 5.46 4.43
CA GLY A 75 8.20 6.57 4.24
C GLY A 75 8.55 7.75 5.13
N MET A 76 7.59 8.67 5.25
CA MET A 76 7.72 9.88 6.07
C MET A 76 6.69 9.91 7.20
N THR A 77 6.83 10.84 8.13
CA THR A 77 5.75 11.05 9.10
C THR A 77 4.58 11.76 8.42
N LEU A 78 3.35 11.53 8.89
CA LEU A 78 2.17 12.18 8.32
C LEU A 78 2.20 13.71 8.46
N HIS A 79 2.99 14.23 9.41
CA HIS A 79 3.07 15.67 9.71
C HIS A 79 4.29 16.33 9.05
N SER A 80 5.08 15.57 8.30
CA SER A 80 6.19 16.06 7.48
C SER A 80 5.65 16.60 6.16
#